data_AF-A0A661VC68-F1
#
_entry.id   AF-A0A661VC68-F1
#
_cell.length_a   1.000
_cell.length_b   1.000
_cell.length_c   1.000
_cell.angle_alpha   90.00
_cell.angle_beta   90.00
_cell.angle_gamma   90.00
#
_symmetry.space_group_name_H-M   'P 1'
#
loop_
_entity.id
_entity.type
_entity.pdbx_description
1 polymer ?
#
loop_
_entity_poly.entity_id
_entity_poly.type
_entity_poly.pdbx_seq_one_letter_code
_entity_poly.pdbx_strand_id
1 'polypeptide(L)'
;MLNYVDNKRYLQRNAAVALGNEADPESLPVLAQAMQCPDEPLRGHAAWALGKIGGAKASRILESNLAQEPSQYVRSEIRAALTR
;
A
#
# COMPACT_ATOMS: atom_id res chain seq x y z
N MET A 1 -6.41 -4.57 28.97
CA MET A 1 -6.27 -3.47 27.97
C MET A 1 -6.34 -4.09 26.58
N LEU A 2 -7.54 -4.23 26.04
CA LEU A 2 -7.76 -4.85 24.72
C LEU A 2 -7.19 -3.95 23.61
N ASN A 3 -6.11 -4.41 22.96
CA ASN A 3 -5.78 -4.33 21.53
C ASN A 3 -6.18 -3.10 20.69
N TYR A 4 -6.13 -1.88 21.23
CA TYR A 4 -6.40 -0.65 20.47
C TYR A 4 -5.47 -0.47 19.26
N VAL A 5 -4.18 -0.81 19.43
CA VAL A 5 -3.17 -0.69 18.36
C VAL A 5 -3.43 -1.70 17.23
N ASP A 6 -3.81 -2.94 17.57
CA ASP A 6 -4.12 -3.95 16.57
C ASP A 6 -5.38 -3.57 15.79
N ASN A 7 -6.44 -3.12 16.48
CA ASN A 7 -7.66 -2.64 15.86
C ASN A 7 -7.39 -1.48 14.88
N LYS A 8 -6.51 -0.54 15.24
CA LYS A 8 -6.11 0.55 14.34
C LYS A 8 -5.44 0.02 13.07
N ARG A 9 -4.52 -0.95 13.20
CA ARG A 9 -3.82 -1.54 12.03
C ARG A 9 -4.80 -2.30 11.13
N TYR A 10 -5.73 -3.06 11.70
CA TYR A 10 -6.78 -3.72 10.93
C TYR A 10 -7.64 -2.72 10.14
N LEU A 11 -8.07 -1.63 10.78
CA LEU A 11 -8.83 -0.57 10.09
C LEU A 11 -8.03 0.08 8.96
N GLN A 12 -6.74 0.34 9.16
CA GLN A 12 -5.87 0.92 8.13
C GLN A 12 -5.71 0.00 6.91
N ARG A 13 -5.57 -1.31 7.13
CA ARG A 13 -5.48 -2.30 6.04
C ARG A 13 -6.78 -2.34 5.23
N ASN A 14 -7.93 -2.38 5.91
CA ASN A 14 -9.23 -2.34 5.26
C ASN A 14 -9.44 -1.03 4.47
N ALA A 15 -9.00 0.10 5.02
CA ALA A 15 -9.04 1.38 4.32
C ALA A 15 -8.18 1.35 3.05
N ALA A 16 -6.96 0.82 3.10
CA ALA A 16 -6.12 0.68 1.90
C ALA A 16 -6.78 -0.16 0.81
N VAL A 17 -7.44 -1.26 1.19
CA VAL A 17 -8.24 -2.08 0.25
C VAL A 17 -9.39 -1.29 -0.35
N ALA A 18 -10.15 -0.56 0.46
CA ALA A 18 -11.27 0.26 0.00
C ALA A 18 -10.80 1.32 -1.02
N LEU A 19 -9.73 2.05 -0.72
CA LEU A 19 -9.15 3.04 -1.63
C LEU A 19 -8.68 2.43 -2.95
N GLY A 20 -8.09 1.23 -2.92
CA GLY A 20 -7.73 0.49 -4.12
C GLY A 20 -8.94 0.07 -4.97
N ASN A 21 -10.06 -0.26 -4.34
CA ASN A 21 -11.31 -0.59 -5.03
C ASN A 21 -11.98 0.65 -5.65
N GLU A 22 -11.93 1.80 -4.97
CA GLU A 22 -12.44 3.08 -5.50
C GLU A 22 -11.61 3.59 -6.68
N ALA A 23 -10.33 3.25 -6.72
CA ALA A 23 -9.39 3.60 -7.79
C ALA A 23 -9.25 5.12 -8.03
N ASP A 24 -9.49 5.95 -7.01
CA ASP A 24 -9.37 7.41 -7.09
C ASP A 24 -7.90 7.86 -6.96
N PRO A 25 -7.33 8.55 -7.97
CA PRO A 25 -5.99 9.13 -7.89
C PRO A 25 -5.76 10.12 -6.74
N GLU A 26 -6.81 10.71 -6.16
CA GLU A 26 -6.69 11.56 -4.95
C GLU A 26 -6.18 10.78 -3.74
N SER A 27 -6.28 9.45 -3.75
CA SER A 27 -5.80 8.56 -2.69
C SER A 27 -4.29 8.29 -2.74
N LEU A 28 -3.60 8.68 -3.81
CA LEU A 28 -2.17 8.40 -3.97
C LEU A 28 -1.28 8.92 -2.82
N PRO A 29 -1.47 10.16 -2.29
CA PRO A 29 -0.64 10.67 -1.21
C PRO A 29 -0.77 9.86 0.09
N VAL A 30 -1.98 9.43 0.45
CA VAL A 30 -2.20 8.65 1.69
C VAL A 30 -1.68 7.23 1.54
N LEU A 31 -1.81 6.62 0.36
CA LEU A 31 -1.24 5.30 0.08
C LEU A 31 0.29 5.34 0.05
N ALA A 32 0.90 6.42 -0.45
CA ALA A 32 2.35 6.62 -0.37
C ALA A 32 2.84 6.70 1.08
N GLN A 33 2.08 7.33 1.98
CA GLN A 33 2.39 7.33 3.41
C GLN A 33 2.24 5.93 4.04
N ALA A 34 1.21 5.18 3.63
CA ALA A 34 0.99 3.81 4.12
C ALA A 34 2.15 2.88 3.76
N MET A 35 2.81 3.09 2.61
CA MET A 35 4.04 2.39 2.22
C MET A 35 5.24 2.63 3.16
N GLN A 36 5.20 3.64 4.02
CA GLN A 36 6.26 3.93 5.00
C GLN A 36 5.93 3.41 6.42
N CYS A 37 4.79 2.74 6.60
CA CYS A 37 4.36 2.25 7.90
C CYS A 37 5.18 1.02 8.33
N PRO A 38 5.51 0.86 9.63
CA PRO A 38 6.17 -0.35 10.14
C PRO A 38 5.33 -1.63 9.93
N ASP A 39 4.01 -1.51 9.78
CA ASP A 39 3.11 -2.63 9.57
C ASP A 39 3.26 -3.23 8.16
N GLU A 40 3.95 -4.38 8.06
CA GLU A 40 4.20 -5.06 6.79
C GLU A 40 2.91 -5.37 6.00
N PRO A 41 1.83 -5.89 6.61
CA PRO A 41 0.61 -6.15 5.85
C PRO A 41 0.00 -4.86 5.29
N LEU A 42 0.04 -3.74 6.02
CA LEU A 42 -0.45 -2.45 5.49
C LEU A 42 0.34 -2.00 4.26
N ARG A 43 1.68 -2.16 4.26
CA ARG A 43 2.49 -1.85 3.08
C ARG A 43 2.11 -2.73 1.88
N GLY A 44 1.86 -4.02 2.09
CA GLY A 44 1.38 -4.93 1.05
C GLY A 44 0.04 -4.47 0.45
N HIS A 45 -0.95 -4.14 1.29
CA HIS A 45 -2.24 -3.63 0.83
C HIS A 45 -2.13 -2.28 0.12
N ALA A 46 -1.24 -1.40 0.58
CA ALA A 46 -0.98 -0.12 -0.08
C ALA A 46 -0.35 -0.31 -1.46
N ALA A 47 0.62 -1.23 -1.61
CA ALA A 47 1.20 -1.57 -2.90
C ALA A 47 0.15 -2.13 -3.87
N TRP A 48 -0.72 -3.03 -3.39
CA TRP A 48 -1.83 -3.55 -4.16
C TRP A 48 -2.79 -2.44 -4.62
N ALA A 49 -3.18 -1.54 -3.71
CA ALA A 49 -4.09 -0.42 -4.00
C ALA A 49 -3.49 0.57 -5.01
N LEU A 50 -2.20 0.89 -4.87
CA LEU A 50 -1.46 1.71 -5.84
C LEU A 50 -1.48 1.07 -7.24
N GLY A 51 -1.29 -0.25 -7.34
CA GLY A 51 -1.42 -0.99 -8.60
C GLY A 51 -2.84 -0.97 -9.18
N LYS A 52 -3.87 -0.96 -8.32
CA LYS A 52 -5.27 -0.85 -8.75
C LYS A 52 -5.63 0.53 -9.30
N ILE A 53 -5.13 1.60 -8.68
CA ILE A 53 -5.30 2.98 -9.16
C ILE A 53 -4.52 3.18 -10.47
N GLY A 54 -3.28 2.68 -10.52
CA GLY A 54 -2.45 2.74 -11.72
C GLY A 54 -1.98 4.15 -12.12
N GLY A 55 -1.44 4.23 -13.33
CA GLY A 55 -0.92 5.48 -13.90
C GLY A 55 0.47 5.87 -13.40
N ALA A 56 1.10 6.81 -14.10
CA ALA A 56 2.52 7.13 -13.93
C ALA A 56 2.90 7.59 -12.51
N LYS A 57 1.98 8.24 -11.79
CA LYS A 57 2.23 8.65 -10.39
C LYS A 57 2.28 7.43 -9.46
N ALA A 58 1.35 6.48 -9.59
CA ALA A 58 1.35 5.26 -8.79
C ALA A 58 2.59 4.41 -9.06
N SER A 59 2.97 4.25 -10.33
CA SER A 59 4.18 3.51 -10.72
C SER A 59 5.44 4.09 -10.08
N ARG A 60 5.61 5.42 -10.09
CA ARG A 60 6.76 6.08 -9.42
C ARG A 60 6.79 5.84 -7.92
N ILE A 61 5.62 5.87 -7.25
CA ILE A 61 5.52 5.55 -5.83
C ILE A 61 5.98 4.11 -5.60
N LEU A 62 5.47 3.15 -6.37
CA LEU A 62 5.82 1.74 -6.28
C LEU A 62 7.33 1.50 -6.52
N GLU A 63 7.90 2.06 -7.57
CA GLU A 63 9.33 1.95 -7.90
C GLU A 63 10.23 2.50 -6.80
N SER A 64 9.90 3.69 -6.27
CA SER A 64 10.68 4.30 -5.18
C SER A 64 10.68 3.45 -3.91
N ASN A 65 9.57 2.80 -3.59
CA ASN A 65 9.44 1.92 -2.43
C ASN A 65 10.14 0.57 -2.65
N LEU A 66 10.13 0.02 -3.86
CA LEU A 66 10.79 -1.25 -4.17
C LEU A 66 12.29 -1.24 -3.88
N ALA A 67 12.94 -0.08 -4.07
CA ALA A 67 14.37 0.07 -3.83
C ALA A 67 14.76 -0.12 -2.35
N GLN A 68 13.85 0.21 -1.43
CA GLN A 68 14.13 0.26 0.01
C GLN A 68 13.33 -0.77 0.83
N GLU A 69 12.35 -1.45 0.22
CA GLU A 69 11.49 -2.39 0.93
C GLU A 69 12.26 -3.65 1.38
N PRO A 70 12.32 -3.93 2.69
CA PRO A 70 13.00 -5.11 3.24
C PRO A 70 12.18 -6.41 3.11
N SER A 71 10.85 -6.34 3.11
CA SER A 71 10.00 -7.53 3.12
C SER A 71 9.88 -8.14 1.72
N GLN A 72 10.23 -9.42 1.57
CA GLN A 72 10.05 -10.12 0.29
C GLN A 72 8.58 -10.19 -0.13
N TYR A 73 7.67 -10.33 0.84
CA TYR A 73 6.24 -10.31 0.59
C TYR A 73 5.82 -8.98 -0.06
N VAL A 74 6.15 -7.85 0.56
CA VAL A 74 5.79 -6.52 0.03
C VAL A 74 6.49 -6.25 -1.30
N ARG A 75 7.74 -6.69 -1.49
CA ARG A 75 8.43 -6.61 -2.80
C ARG A 75 7.68 -7.35 -3.89
N SER A 76 7.07 -8.50 -3.58
CA SER A 76 6.27 -9.26 -4.53
C SER A 76 4.97 -8.54 -4.90
N GLU A 77 4.29 -7.93 -3.92
CA GLU A 77 3.09 -7.11 -4.16
C GLU A 77 3.40 -5.89 -5.03
N ILE A 78 4.50 -5.19 -4.74
CA ILE A 78 4.95 -4.04 -5.56
C ILE A 78 5.23 -4.47 -7.00
N ARG A 79 5.96 -5.59 -7.19
CA ARG A 79 6.26 -6.10 -8.54
C ARG A 79 5.00 -6.51 -9.28
N ALA A 80 4.09 -7.22 -8.63
CA ALA A 80 2.81 -7.60 -9.22
C ALA A 80 1.97 -6.37 -9.61
N ALA A 81 1.97 -5.33 -8.77
CA ALA A 81 1.30 -4.06 -9.05
C ALA A 81 1.89 -3.33 -10.26
N LEU A 82 3.21 -3.40 -10.48
CA LEU A 82 3.88 -2.77 -11.63
C LEU A 82 3.70 -3.53 -12.96
N THR A 83 3.24 -4.79 -12.92
CA THR A 83 3.00 -5.60 -14.12
C THR A 83 1.57 -5.54 -14.66
N ARG A 84 0.67 -4.84 -13.95
CA ARG A 84 -0.74 -4.66 -14.34
C ARG A 84 -0.90 -3.43 -15.23
#